data_AF-A0A6L8G489-F1
#
_entry.id   AF-A0A6L8G489-F1
#
_cell.length_a   1.000
_cell.length_b   1.000
_cell.length_c   1.000
_cell.angle_alpha   90.00
_cell.angle_beta   90.00
_cell.angle_gamma   90.00
#
_symmetry.space_group_name_H-M   'P 1'
#
loop_
_entity.id
_entity.type
_entity.pdbx_description
1 polymer ?
#
loop_
_entity_poly.entity_id
_entity_poly.type
_entity_poly.pdbx_seq_one_letter_code
_entity_poly.pdbx_strand_id
1 'polypeptide(L)' 'MSDASSELVAGIEGLCERLADVKSSITKRFIGQERVVDLVLSAILCGGHGLLVGVPGLGKTRLVETLSTVLG' A
#
# COMPACT_ATOMS: atom_id res chain seq x y z
N MET A 1 5.77 32.77 0.37
CA MET A 1 4.58 31.92 0.57
C MET A 1 4.25 31.05 -0.63
N SER A 2 4.50 31.45 -1.89
CA SER A 2 4.29 30.56 -3.05
C SER A 2 5.31 29.42 -3.15
N ASP A 3 6.55 29.64 -2.72
CA ASP A 3 7.65 28.67 -2.85
C ASP A 3 7.45 27.41 -2.00
N ALA A 4 7.11 27.60 -0.70
CA ALA A 4 6.83 26.49 0.21
C ALA A 4 5.62 25.64 -0.22
N SER A 5 4.62 26.26 -0.87
CA SER A 5 3.48 25.51 -1.39
C SER A 5 3.87 24.68 -2.60
N SER A 6 4.79 25.16 -3.44
CA SER A 6 5.32 24.44 -4.60
C SER A 6 6.13 23.22 -4.17
N GLU A 7 7.00 23.36 -3.17
CA GLU A 7 7.78 22.24 -2.62
C GLU A 7 6.89 21.15 -2.01
N LEU A 8 5.84 21.52 -1.27
CA LEU A 8 4.88 20.57 -0.70
C LEU A 8 4.14 19.79 -1.79
N VAL A 9 3.70 20.46 -2.86
CA VAL A 9 3.02 19.81 -3.98
C VAL A 9 3.94 18.79 -4.64
N ALA A 10 5.18 19.17 -4.96
CA ALA A 10 6.16 18.26 -5.54
C ALA A 10 6.45 17.04 -4.65
N GLY A 11 6.52 17.25 -3.32
CA GLY A 11 6.70 16.17 -2.36
C GLY A 11 5.51 15.19 -2.33
N ILE A 12 4.28 15.71 -2.40
CA ILE A 12 3.06 14.89 -2.44
C ILE A 12 3.00 14.08 -3.74
N GLU A 13 3.32 14.70 -4.88
CA GLU A 13 3.34 14.01 -6.18
C GLU A 13 4.34 12.84 -6.17
N GLY A 14 5.56 13.07 -5.70
CA GLY A 14 6.57 12.02 -5.58
C GLY A 14 6.18 10.90 -4.60
N LEU A 15 5.42 11.21 -3.54
CA LEU A 15 4.87 10.20 -2.64
C LEU A 15 3.79 9.37 -3.32
N CYS A 16 2.88 10.01 -4.06
CA CYS A 16 1.81 9.33 -4.81
C CYS A 16 2.39 8.33 -5.83
N GLU A 17 3.45 8.71 -6.55
CA GLU A 17 4.14 7.82 -7.48
C GLU A 17 4.72 6.58 -6.78
N ARG A 18 5.44 6.78 -5.67
CA ARG A 18 5.99 5.68 -4.88
C ARG A 18 4.92 4.74 -4.34
N LEU A 19 3.79 5.28 -3.88
CA LEU A 19 2.67 4.46 -3.41
C LEU A 19 2.02 3.67 -4.55
N ALA A 20 1.95 4.23 -5.77
CA ALA A 20 1.49 3.51 -6.95
C ALA A 20 2.43 2.34 -7.29
N ASP A 21 3.74 2.54 -7.21
CA ASP A 21 4.75 1.49 -7.44
C ASP A 21 4.68 0.36 -6.40
N VAL A 22 4.50 0.72 -5.13
CA VAL A 22 4.25 -0.23 -4.03
C VAL A 22 3.00 -1.06 -4.30
N LYS A 23 1.87 -0.40 -4.60
CA LYS A 23 0.61 -1.08 -4.91
C LYS A 23 0.77 -2.03 -6.10
N SER A 24 1.40 -1.58 -7.18
CA SER A 24 1.70 -2.39 -8.37
C SER A 24 2.54 -3.63 -8.04
N SER A 25 3.54 -3.49 -7.18
CA SER A 25 4.39 -4.61 -6.77
C SER A 25 3.62 -5.66 -5.96
N ILE A 26 2.68 -5.22 -5.11
CA ILE A 26 1.83 -6.12 -4.32
C ILE A 26 0.80 -6.83 -5.22
N THR A 27 0.11 -6.10 -6.10
CA THR A 27 -0.95 -6.67 -6.94
C THR A 27 -0.44 -7.65 -8.00
N LYS A 28 0.85 -7.58 -8.37
CA LYS A 28 1.53 -8.62 -9.19
C LYS A 28 1.58 -9.99 -8.50
N ARG A 29 1.62 -10.04 -7.17
CA ARG A 29 1.69 -11.29 -6.37
C ARG A 29 0.35 -11.66 -5.73
N PHE A 30 -0.52 -10.68 -5.49
CA PHE A 30 -1.83 -10.82 -4.84
C PHE A 30 -2.95 -10.34 -5.78
N ILE A 31 -3.46 -11.27 -6.60
CA ILE A 31 -4.33 -10.99 -7.75
C ILE A 31 -5.81 -10.97 -7.35
N GLY A 32 -6.57 -10.05 -7.94
CA GLY A 32 -8.04 -10.03 -7.86
C GLY A 32 -8.62 -9.43 -6.58
N GLN A 33 -7.77 -8.85 -5.71
CA GLN A 33 -8.19 -8.28 -4.42
C GLN A 33 -7.52 -6.91 -4.14
N GLU A 34 -7.57 -6.01 -5.12
CA GLU A 34 -6.94 -4.67 -5.01
C GLU A 34 -7.46 -3.85 -3.82
N ARG A 35 -8.77 -3.91 -3.54
CA ARG A 35 -9.38 -3.22 -2.40
C ARG A 35 -8.75 -3.63 -1.06
N VAL A 36 -8.35 -4.89 -0.92
CA VAL A 36 -7.69 -5.37 0.31
C VAL A 36 -6.30 -4.73 0.43
N VAL A 37 -5.57 -4.62 -0.68
CA VAL A 37 -4.27 -3.93 -0.71
C VAL A 37 -4.43 -2.47 -0.31
N ASP A 38 -5.43 -1.77 -0.84
CA ASP A 38 -5.70 -0.36 -0.50
C ASP A 38 -5.99 -0.16 1.00
N LEU A 39 -6.82 -1.03 1.58
CA LEU A 39 -7.15 -0.97 3.00
C LEU A 39 -5.95 -1.26 3.90
N VAL A 40 -5.11 -2.24 3.52
CA VAL A 40 -3.92 -2.58 4.31
C VAL A 40 -2.85 -1.48 4.23
N LEU A 41 -2.60 -0.93 3.04
CA LEU A 41 -1.71 0.24 2.88
C LEU A 41 -2.22 1.43 3.69
N SER A 42 -3.53 1.70 3.65
CA SER A 42 -4.14 2.77 4.45
C SER A 42 -3.93 2.54 5.95
N ALA A 43 -4.14 1.30 6.44
CA ALA A 43 -3.90 0.97 7.83
C ALA A 43 -2.44 1.19 8.24
N ILE A 44 -1.48 0.74 7.44
CA ILE A 44 -0.04 0.88 7.72
C ILE A 44 0.36 2.37 7.73
N LEU A 45 -0.02 3.13 6.71
CA LEU A 45 0.33 4.55 6.59
C LEU A 45 -0.27 5.41 7.71
N CYS A 46 -1.44 5.02 8.23
CA CYS A 46 -2.08 5.68 9.36
C CYS A 46 -1.58 5.15 10.73
N GLY A 47 -0.67 4.18 10.79
CA GLY A 47 -0.25 3.54 12.04
C GLY A 47 -1.37 2.72 12.72
N GLY A 48 -2.38 2.33 11.97
CA GLY A 48 -3.50 1.49 12.41
C GLY A 48 -3.21 0.00 12.33
N HIS A 49 -4.24 -0.81 12.60
CA HIS A 49 -4.17 -2.26 12.60
C HIS A 49 -5.29 -2.85 11.74
N GLY A 50 -5.02 -3.97 11.07
CA GLY A 50 -6.00 -4.66 10.23
C GLY A 50 -6.02 -6.16 10.52
N LEU A 51 -7.20 -6.77 10.46
CA LEU A 51 -7.39 -8.22 10.59
C LEU A 51 -7.85 -8.81 9.25
N LEU A 52 -7.09 -9.76 8.72
CA LEU A 52 -7.43 -10.45 7.47
C LEU A 52 -8.30 -11.68 7.77
N VAL A 53 -9.61 -11.57 7.55
CA VAL A 53 -10.57 -12.67 7.75
C VAL A 53 -11.06 -13.20 6.40
N GLY A 54 -11.13 -14.52 6.28
CA GLY A 54 -11.68 -15.19 5.10
C GLY A 54 -11.37 -16.67 5.09
N VAL A 55 -11.96 -17.42 4.17
CA VAL A 55 -11.77 -18.88 4.05
C VAL A 55 -10.31 -19.25 3.70
N PRO A 56 -9.88 -20.50 3.94
CA PRO A 56 -8.56 -20.99 3.51
C PRO A 56 -8.32 -20.78 2.01
N GLY A 57 -7.08 -20.50 1.62
CA GLY A 57 -6.69 -20.37 0.21
C GLY A 57 -6.81 -18.97 -0.41
N LEU A 58 -7.38 -17.97 0.28
CA LEU A 58 -7.53 -16.59 -0.25
C LEU A 58 -6.25 -15.73 -0.22
N GLY A 59 -5.07 -16.34 -0.07
CA GLY A 59 -3.80 -15.63 -0.16
C GLY A 59 -3.44 -14.72 1.02
N LYS A 60 -4.12 -14.81 2.17
CA LYS A 60 -3.83 -14.00 3.38
C LYS A 60 -2.35 -14.04 3.77
N THR A 61 -1.76 -15.23 3.86
CA THR A 61 -0.33 -15.40 4.18
C THR A 61 0.56 -14.78 3.10
N ARG A 62 0.25 -15.03 1.82
CA ARG A 62 0.98 -14.43 0.69
C ARG A 62 0.93 -12.90 0.70
N LEU A 63 -0.21 -12.31 1.07
CA LEU A 63 -0.34 -10.86 1.19
C LEU A 63 0.62 -10.32 2.25
N VAL A 64 0.66 -10.94 3.44
CA VAL A 64 1.57 -10.54 4.54
C VAL A 64 3.03 -10.69 4.12
N GLU A 65 3.42 -11.81 3.50
CA GLU A 65 4.79 -12.04 2.99
C GLU A 65 5.18 -11.01 1.91
N THR A 66 4.27 -10.72 0.99
CA THR A 66 4.48 -9.74 -0.09
C THR A 66 4.64 -8.34 0.49
N LEU A 67 3.80 -7.96 1.45
CA LEU A 67 3.89 -6.66 2.13
C LEU A 67 5.22 -6.50 2.85
N SER A 68 5.66 -7.53 3.60
CA SER A 68 6.98 -7.53 4.23
C SER A 68 8.10 -7.35 3.20
N THR A 69 8.04 -8.08 2.08
CA THR A 69 9.07 -7.97 1.03
C THR A 69 9.10 -6.60 0.35
N VAL A 70 7.95 -5.97 0.12
CA VAL A 70 7.84 -4.70 -0.62
C VAL A 70 8.12 -3.50 0.28
N LEU A 71 7.73 -3.55 1.55
CA LEU A 71 7.84 -2.42 2.48
C LEU A 71 9.11 -2.45 3.35
N GLY A 72 9.76 -3.61 3.50
CA GLY A 72 10.96 -3.77 4.35
C GLY A 72 10.94 -5.07 5.15
#